data_AF-N1MPW7-F1
#
_entry.id   AF-N1MPW7-F1
#
_cell.length_a   1.000
_cell.length_b   1.000
_cell.length_c   1.000
_cell.angle_alpha   90.00
_cell.angle_beta   90.00
_cell.angle_gamma   90.00
#
_symmetry.space_group_name_H-M   'P 1'
#
loop_
_entity.id
_entity.type
_entity.pdbx_description
1 polymer ?
#
loop_
_entity_poly.entity_id
_entity_poly.type
_entity_poly.pdbx_seq_one_letter_code
_entity_poly.pdbx_strand_id
1 'polypeptide(L)'
;MKPGVAERKWEVDSLCYPMRLAHDYWRVSVDSAPFDALWREGARTSIRTFREQQRVDGPGPYRFLRRDKLATETLILNGYGAPTRKVGMIHSMYRPSDDACIFPFLVAANLFAVAALRKLAVVASEAAQDNALASDARALADEVEAATRAHGTMIDPTTGDRLWAYEVDGFGNGHFMDDANVPSLSALAYLGALPADDPLFRRTAAAAWSERNPYFFKGQAAQGIGGPHAGLRMIWPMAIIMHAMNSDDDATIRQCLRWLKASHAGTGFMHEAFDQDDPKTFTRHWFAWANGLFGELMLDLARRKPALLGERL
;
A
#
# COMPACT_ATOMS: atom_id res chain seq x y z
N MET A 1 -11.90 -23.76 0.85
CA MET A 1 -11.15 -22.93 1.82
C MET A 1 -10.63 -23.84 2.92
N LYS A 2 -9.43 -23.59 3.45
CA LYS A 2 -8.89 -24.37 4.59
C LYS A 2 -9.44 -23.80 5.91
N PRO A 3 -9.63 -24.62 6.96
CA PRO A 3 -9.90 -24.11 8.30
C PRO A 3 -8.85 -23.09 8.74
N GLY A 4 -9.26 -22.05 9.45
CA GLY A 4 -8.39 -20.95 9.90
C GLY A 4 -8.17 -19.83 8.86
N VAL A 5 -8.69 -19.97 7.64
CA VAL A 5 -8.63 -18.92 6.60
C VAL A 5 -9.99 -18.23 6.51
N ALA A 6 -10.09 -17.02 7.04
CA ALA A 6 -11.31 -16.20 6.98
C ALA A 6 -11.61 -15.74 5.55
N GLU A 7 -10.59 -15.24 4.86
CA GLU A 7 -10.66 -14.81 3.47
C GLU A 7 -9.36 -15.19 2.74
N ARG A 8 -9.45 -15.37 1.42
CA ARG A 8 -8.31 -15.77 0.58
C ARG A 8 -8.27 -14.94 -0.70
N LYS A 9 -8.43 -13.63 -0.55
CA LYS A 9 -8.05 -12.65 -1.57
C LYS A 9 -6.52 -12.62 -1.63
N TRP A 10 -5.97 -12.58 -2.83
CA TRP A 10 -4.53 -12.55 -3.04
C TRP A 10 -4.06 -11.12 -3.22
N GLU A 11 -3.41 -10.62 -2.18
CA GLU A 11 -2.75 -9.33 -2.10
C GLU A 11 -1.26 -9.53 -1.91
N VAL A 12 -0.46 -8.85 -2.73
CA VAL A 12 1.00 -8.89 -2.60
C VAL A 12 1.44 -8.38 -1.22
N ASP A 13 0.81 -7.32 -0.71
CA ASP A 13 1.20 -6.66 0.53
C ASP A 13 0.90 -7.48 1.79
N SER A 14 -0.05 -8.42 1.74
CA SER A 14 -0.31 -9.40 2.80
C SER A 14 0.95 -10.19 3.19
N LEU A 15 1.88 -10.42 2.25
CA LEU A 15 3.18 -11.06 2.54
C LEU A 15 4.29 -10.04 2.87
N CYS A 16 4.13 -8.79 2.47
CA CYS A 16 5.11 -7.73 2.72
C CYS A 16 5.05 -7.22 4.16
N TYR A 17 3.85 -7.07 4.74
CA TYR A 17 3.67 -6.54 6.10
C TYR A 17 4.38 -7.39 7.18
N PRO A 18 4.28 -8.73 7.20
CA PRO A 18 5.05 -9.55 8.13
C PRO A 18 6.57 -9.43 7.94
N MET A 19 7.07 -9.29 6.71
CA MET A 19 8.49 -9.08 6.45
C MET A 19 8.98 -7.73 7.00
N ARG A 20 8.18 -6.66 6.80
CA ARG A 20 8.44 -5.34 7.40
C ARG A 20 8.47 -5.44 8.92
N LEU A 21 7.46 -6.05 9.54
CA LEU A 21 7.37 -6.19 10.98
C LEU A 21 8.55 -6.98 11.56
N ALA A 22 8.92 -8.10 10.95
CA ALA A 22 10.06 -8.92 11.34
C ALA A 22 11.36 -8.11 11.33
N HIS A 23 11.57 -7.32 10.28
CA HIS A 23 12.72 -6.44 10.18
C HIS A 23 12.72 -5.36 11.25
N ASP A 24 11.63 -4.60 11.39
CA ASP A 24 11.57 -3.49 12.34
C ASP A 24 11.70 -3.99 13.79
N TYR A 25 11.12 -5.15 14.10
CA TYR A 25 11.33 -5.86 15.36
C TYR A 25 12.79 -6.23 15.58
N TRP A 26 13.45 -6.86 14.61
CA TRP A 26 14.87 -7.24 14.70
C TRP A 26 15.76 -6.02 14.94
N ARG A 27 15.54 -4.93 14.18
CA ARG A 27 16.37 -3.72 14.26
C ARG A 27 16.25 -3.00 15.61
N VAL A 28 15.10 -3.10 16.27
CA VAL A 28 14.87 -2.46 17.57
C VAL A 28 15.27 -3.36 18.74
N SER A 29 14.90 -4.64 18.68
CA SER A 29 15.06 -5.56 19.82
C SER A 29 16.35 -6.36 19.81
N VAL A 30 16.95 -6.58 18.63
CA VAL A 30 18.01 -7.58 18.39
C VAL A 30 17.73 -8.97 18.99
N ASP A 31 16.44 -9.29 19.17
CA ASP A 31 15.98 -10.61 19.61
C ASP A 31 15.79 -11.50 18.38
N SER A 32 16.57 -12.59 18.32
CA SER A 32 16.51 -13.55 17.22
C SER A 32 15.55 -14.71 17.47
N ALA A 33 14.96 -14.83 18.66
CA ALA A 33 14.14 -15.97 19.06
C ALA A 33 12.97 -16.27 18.09
N PRO A 34 12.26 -15.28 17.50
CA PRO A 34 11.17 -15.57 16.56
C PRO A 34 11.61 -16.11 15.20
N PHE A 35 12.89 -16.01 14.82
CA PHE A 35 13.39 -16.36 13.48
C PHE A 35 13.87 -17.81 13.41
N ASP A 36 12.99 -18.71 13.82
CA ASP A 36 13.21 -20.14 13.89
C ASP A 36 13.02 -20.86 12.53
N ALA A 37 12.90 -22.19 12.56
CA ALA A 37 12.70 -22.99 11.36
C ALA A 37 11.35 -22.70 10.69
N LEU A 38 10.30 -22.44 11.47
CA LEU A 38 8.96 -22.14 10.95
C LEU A 38 8.96 -20.77 10.25
N TRP A 39 9.63 -19.77 10.83
CA TRP A 39 9.81 -18.48 10.18
C TRP A 39 10.54 -18.61 8.84
N ARG A 40 11.65 -19.37 8.80
CA ARG A 40 12.40 -19.61 7.55
C ARG A 40 11.54 -20.30 6.49
N GLU A 41 10.73 -21.29 6.87
CA GLU A 41 9.79 -21.96 5.96
C GLU A 41 8.73 -20.99 5.41
N GLY A 42 8.17 -20.14 6.27
CA GLY A 42 7.22 -19.09 5.88
C GLY A 42 7.83 -18.07 4.93
N ALA A 43 9.07 -17.65 5.17
CA ALA A 43 9.82 -16.74 4.31
C ALA A 43 10.06 -17.36 2.92
N ARG A 44 10.55 -18.61 2.87
CA ARG A 44 10.73 -19.35 1.60
C ARG A 44 9.42 -19.54 0.85
N THR A 45 8.33 -19.80 1.57
CA THR A 45 6.99 -19.90 0.99
C THR A 45 6.55 -18.58 0.39
N SER A 46 6.83 -17.45 1.05
CA SER A 46 6.48 -16.12 0.54
C SER A 46 7.21 -15.80 -0.77
N ILE A 47 8.52 -16.06 -0.84
CA ILE A 47 9.33 -15.90 -2.06
C ILE A 47 8.80 -16.81 -3.18
N ARG A 48 8.50 -18.08 -2.87
CA ARG A 48 7.91 -19.02 -3.83
C ARG A 48 6.57 -18.50 -4.36
N THR A 49 5.69 -18.00 -3.49
CA THR A 49 4.40 -17.43 -3.90
C THR A 49 4.57 -16.22 -4.79
N PHE A 50 5.50 -15.32 -4.50
CA PHE A 50 5.80 -14.20 -5.41
C PHE A 50 6.27 -14.69 -6.78
N ARG A 51 7.17 -15.67 -6.86
CA ARG A 51 7.61 -16.26 -8.15
C ARG A 51 6.47 -16.94 -8.90
N GLU A 52 5.64 -17.74 -8.21
CA GLU A 52 4.42 -18.32 -8.79
C GLU A 52 3.48 -17.25 -9.36
N GLN A 53 3.40 -16.10 -8.69
CA GLN A 53 2.59 -14.96 -9.12
C GLN A 53 3.31 -14.01 -10.09
N GLN A 54 4.55 -14.24 -10.48
CA GLN A 54 5.10 -13.65 -11.72
C GLN A 54 4.47 -14.32 -12.96
N ARG A 55 3.93 -15.54 -12.79
CA ARG A 55 3.11 -16.25 -13.79
C ARG A 55 3.82 -16.45 -15.13
N VAL A 56 5.14 -16.68 -15.09
CA VAL A 56 6.00 -16.81 -16.28
C VAL A 56 5.50 -17.93 -17.21
N ASP A 57 5.14 -19.08 -16.64
CA ASP A 57 4.79 -20.29 -17.40
C ASP A 57 3.28 -20.57 -17.53
N GLY A 58 2.41 -19.58 -17.25
CA GLY A 58 0.96 -19.76 -17.36
C GLY A 58 0.13 -18.86 -16.44
N PRO A 59 -1.13 -19.22 -16.13
CA PRO A 59 -1.99 -18.39 -15.28
C PRO A 59 -1.66 -18.44 -13.79
N GLY A 60 -0.72 -19.29 -13.37
CA GLY A 60 -0.37 -19.52 -11.96
C GLY A 60 -1.40 -20.38 -11.21
N PRO A 61 -1.10 -20.77 -9.96
CA PRO A 61 -1.92 -21.71 -9.19
C PRO A 61 -3.13 -21.05 -8.49
N TYR A 62 -3.22 -19.72 -8.48
CA TYR A 62 -4.28 -19.00 -7.79
C TYR A 62 -5.44 -18.67 -8.73
N ARG A 63 -6.64 -19.04 -8.32
CA ARG A 63 -7.90 -18.74 -8.99
C ARG A 63 -8.95 -18.42 -7.93
N PHE A 64 -9.71 -17.34 -8.11
CA PHE A 64 -10.73 -16.92 -7.16
C PHE A 64 -11.98 -16.42 -7.87
N LEU A 65 -13.13 -16.90 -7.41
CA LEU A 65 -14.45 -16.42 -7.82
C LEU A 65 -15.32 -16.33 -6.57
N ARG A 66 -16.05 -15.23 -6.45
CA ARG A 66 -17.09 -15.02 -5.44
C ARG A 66 -18.39 -14.66 -6.12
N ARG A 67 -19.49 -15.17 -5.58
CA ARG A 67 -20.82 -14.70 -5.93
C ARG A 67 -21.12 -13.48 -5.08
N ASP A 68 -20.99 -12.31 -5.67
CA ASP A 68 -21.27 -11.02 -5.04
C ASP A 68 -22.03 -10.09 -6.02
N LYS A 69 -22.59 -9.00 -5.51
CA LYS A 69 -23.18 -7.93 -6.32
C LYS A 69 -22.14 -6.90 -6.75
N LEU A 70 -21.04 -6.76 -5.99
CA LEU A 70 -19.96 -5.86 -6.30
C LEU A 70 -18.95 -6.52 -7.25
N ALA A 71 -18.61 -5.82 -8.32
CA ALA A 71 -17.64 -6.31 -9.30
C ALA A 71 -16.22 -6.42 -8.73
N THR A 72 -15.89 -5.61 -7.71
CA THR A 72 -14.59 -5.62 -7.02
C THR A 72 -14.39 -6.84 -6.13
N GLU A 73 -15.45 -7.58 -5.81
CA GLU A 73 -15.41 -8.73 -4.89
C GLU A 73 -15.05 -10.05 -5.59
N THR A 74 -14.87 -10.05 -6.90
CA THR A 74 -14.58 -11.26 -7.70
C THR A 74 -13.61 -10.94 -8.84
N LEU A 75 -13.04 -11.98 -9.46
CA LEU A 75 -12.10 -11.80 -10.57
C LEU A 75 -12.72 -12.22 -11.90
N ILE A 76 -12.45 -11.42 -12.94
CA ILE A 76 -12.84 -11.74 -14.31
C ILE A 76 -12.05 -12.94 -14.86
N LEU A 77 -12.41 -13.36 -16.09
CA LEU A 77 -11.72 -14.41 -16.85
C LEU A 77 -11.55 -15.71 -16.06
N ASN A 78 -12.68 -16.23 -15.60
CA ASN A 78 -12.75 -17.47 -14.84
C ASN A 78 -11.94 -17.44 -13.53
N GLY A 79 -11.75 -16.27 -12.94
CA GLY A 79 -11.11 -16.12 -11.65
C GLY A 79 -9.59 -15.92 -11.69
N TYR A 80 -9.02 -15.69 -12.87
CA TYR A 80 -7.58 -15.45 -13.04
C TYR A 80 -7.20 -13.97 -13.12
N GLY A 81 -8.19 -13.06 -13.23
CA GLY A 81 -7.97 -11.63 -13.42
C GLY A 81 -7.69 -11.27 -14.88
N ALA A 82 -7.47 -9.98 -15.14
CA ALA A 82 -7.19 -9.49 -16.50
C ALA A 82 -5.87 -10.07 -17.06
N PRO A 83 -5.72 -10.18 -18.41
CA PRO A 83 -4.49 -10.68 -19.01
C PRO A 83 -3.32 -9.72 -18.77
N THR A 84 -2.10 -10.26 -18.78
CA THR A 84 -0.86 -9.48 -18.65
C THR A 84 0.24 -10.05 -19.52
N ARG A 85 1.19 -9.20 -19.91
CA ARG A 85 2.49 -9.65 -20.42
C ARG A 85 3.36 -10.01 -19.23
N LYS A 86 4.01 -11.18 -19.26
CA LYS A 86 4.84 -11.67 -18.16
C LYS A 86 6.19 -10.98 -18.17
N VAL A 87 6.25 -9.79 -17.56
CA VAL A 87 7.40 -8.87 -17.59
C VAL A 87 8.28 -8.93 -16.34
N GLY A 88 8.02 -9.86 -15.43
CA GLY A 88 8.79 -10.03 -14.18
C GLY A 88 8.19 -9.33 -12.95
N MET A 89 7.14 -8.51 -13.11
CA MET A 89 6.36 -7.99 -11.99
C MET A 89 5.50 -9.10 -11.35
N ILE A 90 5.21 -8.96 -10.06
CA ILE A 90 4.33 -9.86 -9.30
C ILE A 90 2.88 -9.43 -9.51
N HIS A 91 2.02 -10.36 -9.89
CA HIS A 91 0.59 -10.10 -9.96
C HIS A 91 0.02 -9.95 -8.56
N SER A 92 -0.76 -8.91 -8.29
CA SER A 92 -1.73 -8.82 -7.20
C SER A 92 -3.12 -8.98 -7.80
N MET A 93 -3.96 -9.85 -7.22
CA MET A 93 -5.34 -9.98 -7.71
C MET A 93 -6.26 -8.97 -7.02
N TYR A 94 -5.93 -8.59 -5.79
CA TYR A 94 -6.64 -7.62 -4.98
C TYR A 94 -5.66 -6.57 -4.47
N ARG A 95 -6.20 -5.38 -4.18
CA ARG A 95 -5.54 -4.23 -3.57
C ARG A 95 -5.56 -4.38 -2.04
N PRO A 96 -4.78 -3.59 -1.28
CA PRO A 96 -4.92 -3.52 0.17
C PRO A 96 -6.30 -3.02 0.66
N SER A 97 -7.16 -2.57 -0.25
CA SER A 97 -8.58 -2.26 0.02
C SER A 97 -9.50 -3.49 -0.05
N ASP A 98 -8.95 -4.68 -0.29
CA ASP A 98 -9.66 -5.90 -0.65
C ASP A 98 -10.43 -5.83 -1.99
N ASP A 99 -10.30 -4.76 -2.78
CA ASP A 99 -10.92 -4.65 -4.11
C ASP A 99 -10.06 -5.30 -5.20
N ALA A 100 -10.70 -5.97 -6.16
CA ALA A 100 -10.00 -6.56 -7.31
C ALA A 100 -9.23 -5.51 -8.12
N CYS A 101 -8.00 -5.84 -8.50
CA CYS A 101 -7.20 -5.02 -9.41
C CYS A 101 -7.83 -4.98 -10.81
N ILE A 102 -7.75 -3.81 -11.48
CA ILE A 102 -8.13 -3.68 -12.90
C ILE A 102 -7.02 -4.31 -13.74
N PHE A 103 -5.79 -3.84 -13.56
CA PHE A 103 -4.61 -4.50 -14.11
C PHE A 103 -3.79 -5.17 -12.99
N PRO A 104 -3.46 -6.47 -13.12
CA PRO A 104 -2.85 -7.24 -12.04
C PRO A 104 -1.48 -6.77 -11.52
N PHE A 105 -0.75 -5.92 -12.22
CA PHE A 105 0.50 -5.38 -11.67
C PHE A 105 0.23 -4.10 -10.89
N LEU A 106 -0.20 -4.27 -9.64
CA LEU A 106 -0.34 -3.19 -8.66
C LEU A 106 1.06 -2.65 -8.32
N VAL A 107 1.37 -1.45 -8.81
CA VAL A 107 2.72 -0.87 -8.79
C VAL A 107 3.17 -0.58 -7.37
N ALA A 108 2.30 0.01 -6.55
CA ALA A 108 2.62 0.32 -5.15
C ALA A 108 2.99 -0.95 -4.36
N ALA A 109 2.25 -2.04 -4.55
CA ALA A 109 2.51 -3.31 -3.89
C ALA A 109 3.78 -4.00 -4.40
N ASN A 110 4.11 -3.89 -5.70
CA ASN A 110 5.38 -4.39 -6.24
C ASN A 110 6.59 -3.63 -5.68
N LEU A 111 6.52 -2.30 -5.60
CA LEU A 111 7.56 -1.49 -4.95
C LEU A 111 7.68 -1.82 -3.46
N PHE A 112 6.55 -2.06 -2.77
CA PHE A 112 6.59 -2.52 -1.38
C PHE A 112 7.20 -3.92 -1.25
N ALA A 113 6.93 -4.84 -2.18
CA ALA A 113 7.55 -6.17 -2.21
C ALA A 113 9.07 -6.09 -2.36
N VAL A 114 9.60 -5.20 -3.20
CA VAL A 114 11.05 -4.96 -3.30
C VAL A 114 11.64 -4.55 -1.95
N ALA A 115 11.02 -3.57 -1.28
CA ALA A 115 11.49 -3.10 0.03
C ALA A 115 11.37 -4.20 1.11
N ALA A 116 10.27 -4.95 1.10
CA ALA A 116 10.01 -6.04 2.04
C ALA A 116 10.98 -7.22 1.86
N LEU A 117 11.30 -7.59 0.62
CA LEU A 117 12.28 -8.65 0.31
C LEU A 117 13.70 -8.24 0.73
N ARG A 118 14.07 -6.97 0.56
CA ARG A 118 15.35 -6.44 1.07
C ARG A 118 15.41 -6.47 2.60
N LYS A 119 14.32 -6.10 3.27
CA LYS A 119 14.15 -6.22 4.73
C LYS A 119 14.23 -7.69 5.19
N LEU A 120 13.57 -8.60 4.48
CA LEU A 120 13.64 -10.04 4.72
C LEU A 120 15.08 -10.54 4.60
N ALA A 121 15.83 -10.09 3.59
CA ALA A 121 17.21 -10.51 3.39
C ALA A 121 18.12 -10.11 4.58
N VAL A 122 17.91 -8.93 5.16
CA VAL A 122 18.62 -8.48 6.37
C VAL A 122 18.34 -9.44 7.53
N VAL A 123 17.06 -9.69 7.85
CA VAL A 123 16.67 -10.59 8.94
C VAL A 123 17.18 -12.02 8.71
N ALA A 124 17.08 -12.50 7.46
CA ALA A 124 17.54 -13.83 7.09
C ALA A 124 19.05 -13.98 7.32
N SER A 125 19.87 -13.00 6.93
CA SER A 125 21.33 -13.08 7.12
C SER A 125 21.76 -12.80 8.56
N GLU A 126 21.20 -11.79 9.21
CA GLU A 126 21.68 -11.31 10.51
C GLU A 126 21.09 -12.08 11.69
N ALA A 127 19.79 -12.38 11.65
CA ALA A 127 19.08 -12.98 12.78
C ALA A 127 18.91 -14.50 12.61
N ALA A 128 18.48 -14.93 11.42
CA ALA A 128 18.25 -16.35 11.13
C ALA A 128 19.50 -17.11 10.65
N GLN A 129 20.59 -16.39 10.33
CA GLN A 129 21.86 -16.93 9.82
C GLN A 129 21.68 -17.83 8.56
N ASP A 130 20.70 -17.50 7.72
CA ASP A 130 20.35 -18.22 6.48
C ASP A 130 20.72 -17.37 5.25
N ASN A 131 21.99 -17.43 4.87
CA ASN A 131 22.51 -16.67 3.73
C ASN A 131 21.89 -17.07 2.38
N ALA A 132 21.44 -18.31 2.25
CA ALA A 132 20.77 -18.78 1.03
C ALA A 132 19.39 -18.13 0.87
N LEU A 133 18.60 -18.06 1.96
CA LEU A 133 17.34 -17.32 1.98
C LEU A 133 17.57 -15.83 1.71
N ALA A 134 18.57 -15.23 2.34
CA ALA A 134 18.90 -13.82 2.12
C ALA A 134 19.27 -13.53 0.65
N SER A 135 20.05 -14.41 0.02
CA SER A 135 20.44 -14.26 -1.38
C SER A 135 19.25 -14.42 -2.33
N ASP A 136 18.36 -15.38 -2.09
CA ASP A 136 17.15 -15.58 -2.92
C ASP A 136 16.18 -14.38 -2.80
N ALA A 137 16.02 -13.85 -1.59
CA ALA A 137 15.21 -12.65 -1.35
C ALA A 137 15.76 -11.42 -2.11
N ARG A 138 17.09 -11.20 -2.08
CA ARG A 138 17.73 -10.11 -2.84
C ARG A 138 17.57 -10.30 -4.34
N ALA A 139 17.80 -11.51 -4.85
CA ALA A 139 17.68 -11.81 -6.27
C ALA A 139 16.27 -11.52 -6.80
N LEU A 140 15.23 -11.94 -6.08
CA LEU A 140 13.85 -11.63 -6.45
C LEU A 140 13.55 -10.13 -6.33
N ALA A 141 14.06 -9.46 -5.29
CA ALA A 141 13.87 -8.01 -5.13
C ALA A 141 14.44 -7.23 -6.32
N ASP A 142 15.64 -7.59 -6.78
CA ASP A 142 16.31 -6.91 -7.90
C ASP A 142 15.59 -7.18 -9.24
N GLU A 143 15.11 -8.41 -9.43
CA GLU A 143 14.28 -8.79 -10.59
C GLU A 143 12.98 -7.97 -10.65
N VAL A 144 12.24 -7.90 -9.54
CA VAL A 144 10.97 -7.18 -9.46
C VAL A 144 11.18 -5.67 -9.54
N GLU A 145 12.26 -5.13 -8.97
CA GLU A 145 12.60 -3.72 -9.09
C GLU A 145 12.88 -3.34 -10.55
N ALA A 146 13.70 -4.13 -11.25
CA ALA A 146 14.02 -3.88 -12.65
C ALA A 146 12.74 -3.90 -13.51
N ALA A 147 11.89 -4.91 -13.33
CA ALA A 147 10.61 -5.01 -14.03
C ALA A 147 9.66 -3.84 -13.72
N THR A 148 9.54 -3.48 -12.44
CA THR A 148 8.64 -2.40 -11.99
C THR A 148 9.12 -1.04 -12.49
N ARG A 149 10.43 -0.77 -12.51
CA ARG A 149 10.98 0.47 -13.08
C ARG A 149 10.79 0.55 -14.60
N ALA A 150 10.86 -0.57 -15.30
CA ALA A 150 10.67 -0.62 -16.74
C ALA A 150 9.20 -0.46 -17.15
N HIS A 151 8.26 -1.01 -16.36
CA HIS A 151 6.86 -1.16 -16.78
C HIS A 151 5.83 -0.47 -15.89
N GLY A 152 6.19 -0.05 -14.68
CA GLY A 152 5.27 0.52 -13.68
C GLY A 152 4.99 2.03 -13.83
N THR A 153 5.58 2.69 -14.83
CA THR A 153 5.35 4.13 -15.07
C THR A 153 4.46 4.38 -16.27
N MET A 154 3.77 5.51 -16.28
CA MET A 154 3.01 6.01 -17.42
C MET A 154 3.30 7.48 -17.67
N ILE A 155 2.91 7.97 -18.85
CA ILE A 155 2.92 9.39 -19.18
C ILE A 155 1.54 9.97 -18.89
N ASP A 156 1.50 11.05 -18.12
CA ASP A 156 0.29 11.82 -17.94
C ASP A 156 -0.10 12.49 -19.27
N PRO A 157 -1.28 12.23 -19.83
CA PRO A 157 -1.66 12.77 -21.13
C PRO A 157 -1.93 14.28 -21.10
N THR A 158 -2.19 14.86 -19.92
CA THR A 158 -2.48 16.28 -19.75
C THR A 158 -1.21 17.10 -19.59
N THR A 159 -0.25 16.64 -18.78
CA THR A 159 0.98 17.38 -18.50
C THR A 159 2.20 16.90 -19.30
N GLY A 160 2.18 15.67 -19.82
CA GLY A 160 3.33 15.00 -20.42
C GLY A 160 4.34 14.46 -19.39
N ASP A 161 4.06 14.60 -18.09
CA ASP A 161 4.96 14.13 -17.04
C ASP A 161 4.96 12.61 -16.94
N ARG A 162 6.12 12.05 -16.60
CA ARG A 162 6.20 10.67 -16.15
C ARG A 162 5.74 10.57 -14.69
N LEU A 163 4.81 9.63 -14.45
CA LEU A 163 4.26 9.25 -13.14
C LEU A 163 4.40 7.75 -12.91
N TRP A 164 4.40 7.30 -11.66
CA TRP A 164 4.05 5.90 -11.37
C TRP A 164 2.56 5.69 -11.69
N ALA A 165 2.26 4.64 -12.44
CA ALA A 165 0.88 4.19 -12.59
C ALA A 165 0.43 3.50 -11.30
N TYR A 166 -0.87 3.45 -11.03
CA TYR A 166 -1.41 2.65 -9.93
C TYR A 166 -1.34 1.16 -10.27
N GLU A 167 -1.80 0.83 -11.48
CA GLU A 167 -1.87 -0.53 -12.01
C GLU A 167 -1.43 -0.56 -13.47
N VAL A 168 -0.69 -1.60 -13.87
CA VAL A 168 -0.26 -1.85 -15.26
C VAL A 168 -0.45 -3.31 -15.63
N ASP A 169 -0.40 -3.62 -16.94
CA ASP A 169 -0.57 -5.00 -17.46
C ASP A 169 0.64 -5.53 -18.23
N GLY A 170 1.68 -4.72 -18.43
CA GLY A 170 2.86 -5.06 -19.21
C GLY A 170 2.67 -5.05 -20.74
N PHE A 171 1.46 -4.81 -21.25
CA PHE A 171 1.21 -4.56 -22.67
C PHE A 171 1.40 -3.08 -23.06
N GLY A 172 1.51 -2.21 -22.06
CA GLY A 172 1.63 -0.75 -22.23
C GLY A 172 0.42 0.01 -21.70
N ASN A 173 -0.61 -0.68 -21.20
CA ASN A 173 -1.71 -0.03 -20.51
C ASN A 173 -1.29 0.36 -19.09
N GLY A 174 -1.73 1.54 -18.66
CA GLY A 174 -1.54 2.04 -17.31
C GLY A 174 -2.79 2.76 -16.82
N HIS A 175 -3.15 2.48 -15.57
CA HIS A 175 -4.25 3.13 -14.89
C HIS A 175 -3.67 4.06 -13.81
N PHE A 176 -3.95 5.36 -13.90
CA PHE A 176 -3.59 6.31 -12.85
C PHE A 176 -4.79 6.56 -11.94
N MET A 177 -4.61 6.24 -10.66
CA MET A 177 -5.41 6.64 -9.52
C MET A 177 -4.51 6.57 -8.28
N ASP A 178 -5.04 6.87 -7.12
CA ASP A 178 -4.48 6.37 -5.86
C ASP A 178 -5.64 5.95 -4.94
N ASP A 179 -5.38 4.97 -4.09
CA ASP A 179 -6.31 4.48 -3.06
C ASP A 179 -5.77 4.85 -1.67
N ALA A 180 -6.65 5.01 -0.69
CA ALA A 180 -6.25 5.35 0.67
C ALA A 180 -5.55 4.21 1.42
N ASN A 181 -5.77 2.96 1.02
CA ASN A 181 -5.17 1.80 1.68
C ASN A 181 -3.69 1.68 1.32
N VAL A 182 -2.86 1.41 2.33
CA VAL A 182 -1.40 1.31 2.17
C VAL A 182 -1.05 -0.17 1.90
N PRO A 183 -0.24 -0.52 0.88
CA PRO A 183 0.54 0.35 0.00
C PRO A 183 -0.27 1.12 -1.05
N SER A 184 -0.16 2.45 -1.01
CA SER A 184 -0.64 3.40 -2.01
C SER A 184 0.54 4.10 -2.68
N LEU A 185 0.32 4.77 -3.82
CA LEU A 185 1.37 5.55 -4.50
C LEU A 185 1.88 6.67 -3.60
N SER A 186 0.98 7.35 -2.89
CA SER A 186 1.34 8.40 -1.94
C SER A 186 2.07 7.85 -0.71
N ALA A 187 1.87 6.60 -0.29
CA ALA A 187 2.51 6.04 0.91
C ALA A 187 3.87 5.35 0.66
N LEU A 188 4.43 5.40 -0.55
CA LEU A 188 5.66 4.68 -0.89
C LEU A 188 6.88 5.10 -0.08
N ALA A 189 6.99 6.38 0.27
CA ALA A 189 8.06 6.87 1.13
C ALA A 189 7.90 6.38 2.58
N TYR A 190 6.68 6.43 3.12
CA TYR A 190 6.36 5.88 4.45
C TYR A 190 6.77 4.40 4.58
N LEU A 191 6.57 3.60 3.54
CA LEU A 191 6.95 2.18 3.52
C LEU A 191 8.46 1.94 3.39
N GLY A 192 9.24 2.98 3.09
CA GLY A 192 10.65 2.88 2.72
C GLY A 192 10.84 2.21 1.35
N ALA A 193 9.85 2.28 0.46
CA ALA A 193 9.90 1.71 -0.88
C ALA A 193 10.53 2.66 -1.89
N LEU A 194 10.38 3.97 -1.69
CA LEU A 194 11.07 5.02 -2.44
C LEU A 194 11.63 6.08 -1.49
N PRO A 195 12.71 6.78 -1.85
CA PRO A 195 13.15 7.97 -1.11
C PRO A 195 12.05 9.05 -1.10
N ALA A 196 11.87 9.73 0.02
CA ALA A 196 10.86 10.80 0.15
C ALA A 196 11.14 12.00 -0.78
N ASP A 197 12.39 12.21 -1.15
CA ASP A 197 12.84 13.28 -2.04
C ASP A 197 12.91 12.86 -3.53
N ASP A 198 12.60 11.61 -3.86
CA ASP A 198 12.57 11.12 -5.25
C ASP A 198 11.62 11.99 -6.10
N PRO A 199 12.10 12.62 -7.19
CA PRO A 199 11.26 13.53 -7.98
C PRO A 199 10.05 12.86 -8.63
N LEU A 200 10.17 11.59 -9.03
CA LEU A 200 9.07 10.84 -9.62
C LEU A 200 8.03 10.48 -8.56
N PHE A 201 8.45 10.07 -7.36
CA PHE A 201 7.56 9.88 -6.21
C PHE A 201 6.83 11.18 -5.87
N ARG A 202 7.54 12.30 -5.69
CA ARG A 202 6.92 13.59 -5.33
C ARG A 202 5.90 14.07 -6.36
N ARG A 203 6.21 13.96 -7.65
CA ARG A 203 5.23 14.26 -8.72
C ARG A 203 4.02 13.33 -8.67
N THR A 204 4.24 12.03 -8.46
CA THR A 204 3.17 11.04 -8.36
C THR A 204 2.28 11.31 -7.14
N ALA A 205 2.86 11.57 -5.96
CA ALA A 205 2.14 11.89 -4.74
C ALA A 205 1.34 13.20 -4.88
N ALA A 206 1.89 14.21 -5.55
CA ALA A 206 1.16 15.45 -5.86
C ALA A 206 -0.02 15.20 -6.82
N ALA A 207 0.17 14.38 -7.86
CA ALA A 207 -0.90 14.00 -8.77
C ALA A 207 -1.99 13.15 -8.07
N ALA A 208 -1.61 12.26 -7.14
CA ALA A 208 -2.52 11.48 -6.30
C ALA A 208 -3.37 12.36 -5.38
N TRP A 209 -2.79 13.44 -4.86
CA TRP A 209 -3.46 14.45 -4.02
C TRP A 209 -4.04 15.62 -4.85
N SER A 210 -4.68 15.31 -5.97
CA SER A 210 -5.30 16.31 -6.84
C SER A 210 -6.48 15.71 -7.60
N GLU A 211 -7.28 16.55 -8.26
CA GLU A 211 -8.39 16.12 -9.13
C GLU A 211 -7.94 15.25 -10.32
N ARG A 212 -6.63 15.08 -10.54
CA ARG A 212 -6.11 14.07 -11.46
C ARG A 212 -6.41 12.64 -10.99
N ASN A 213 -6.48 12.41 -9.69
CA ASN A 213 -6.91 11.14 -9.11
C ASN A 213 -8.44 11.10 -9.04
N PRO A 214 -9.12 10.15 -9.69
CA PRO A 214 -10.58 10.05 -9.65
C PRO A 214 -11.15 9.78 -8.25
N TYR A 215 -10.32 9.33 -7.31
CA TYR A 215 -10.70 9.09 -5.91
C TYR A 215 -10.15 10.14 -4.94
N PHE A 216 -9.65 11.27 -5.45
CA PHE A 216 -9.43 12.46 -4.65
C PHE A 216 -10.72 13.26 -4.56
N PHE A 217 -11.14 13.58 -3.35
CA PHE A 217 -12.37 14.29 -3.06
C PHE A 217 -12.07 15.60 -2.34
N LYS A 218 -12.88 16.62 -2.62
CA LYS A 218 -12.75 17.97 -2.06
C LYS A 218 -14.15 18.48 -1.70
N GLY A 219 -14.47 18.37 -0.42
CA GLY A 219 -15.73 18.83 0.14
C GLY A 219 -15.58 19.95 1.15
N GLN A 220 -16.68 20.26 1.83
CA GLN A 220 -16.75 21.29 2.85
C GLN A 220 -15.97 20.91 4.13
N ALA A 221 -15.96 19.63 4.49
CA ALA A 221 -15.34 19.16 5.73
C ALA A 221 -13.84 18.90 5.56
N ALA A 222 -13.43 18.26 4.46
CA ALA A 222 -12.04 17.93 4.20
C ALA A 222 -11.74 17.74 2.71
N GLN A 223 -10.45 17.57 2.42
CA GLN A 223 -9.95 17.04 1.16
C GLN A 223 -9.11 15.80 1.44
N GLY A 224 -9.14 14.84 0.54
CA GLY A 224 -8.32 13.65 0.67
C GLY A 224 -8.69 12.56 -0.32
N ILE A 225 -7.98 11.44 -0.19
CA ILE A 225 -8.16 10.28 -1.07
C ILE A 225 -9.07 9.26 -0.38
N GLY A 226 -9.96 8.65 -1.16
CA GLY A 226 -10.73 7.48 -0.77
C GLY A 226 -10.37 6.28 -1.63
N GLY A 227 -11.38 5.69 -2.26
CA GLY A 227 -11.24 4.55 -3.14
C GLY A 227 -12.62 4.06 -3.59
N PRO A 228 -12.68 3.06 -4.48
CA PRO A 228 -13.96 2.48 -4.89
C PRO A 228 -14.67 1.73 -3.74
N HIS A 229 -13.93 1.27 -2.72
CA HIS A 229 -14.45 0.46 -1.62
C HIS A 229 -15.60 1.12 -0.85
N ALA A 230 -15.37 2.33 -0.34
CA ALA A 230 -16.38 3.12 0.37
C ALA A 230 -17.27 3.94 -0.58
N GLY A 231 -16.90 4.01 -1.87
CA GLY A 231 -17.59 4.77 -2.89
C GLY A 231 -17.16 6.22 -3.01
N LEU A 232 -17.77 6.93 -3.95
CA LEU A 232 -17.48 8.34 -4.22
C LEU A 232 -17.80 9.21 -3.01
N ARG A 233 -17.07 10.32 -2.87
CA ARG A 233 -17.19 11.32 -1.79
C ARG A 233 -16.69 10.86 -0.42
N MET A 234 -16.31 9.59 -0.26
CA MET A 234 -15.86 9.04 1.02
C MET A 234 -14.34 9.17 1.16
N ILE A 235 -13.89 10.12 1.98
CA ILE A 235 -12.47 10.36 2.28
C ILE A 235 -12.03 9.44 3.42
N TRP A 236 -10.86 8.82 3.29
CA TRP A 236 -10.30 7.98 4.33
C TRP A 236 -9.28 8.76 5.18
N PRO A 237 -9.40 8.76 6.52
CA PRO A 237 -8.42 9.42 7.40
C PRO A 237 -6.98 8.96 7.16
N MET A 238 -6.78 7.71 6.78
CA MET A 238 -5.45 7.16 6.48
C MET A 238 -4.74 7.93 5.36
N ALA A 239 -5.45 8.36 4.31
CA ALA A 239 -4.84 9.16 3.24
C ALA A 239 -4.38 10.54 3.73
N ILE A 240 -5.17 11.18 4.62
CA ILE A 240 -4.79 12.45 5.25
C ILE A 240 -3.56 12.26 6.15
N ILE A 241 -3.49 11.14 6.89
CA ILE A 241 -2.34 10.79 7.71
C ILE A 241 -1.09 10.62 6.82
N MET A 242 -1.17 9.86 5.73
CA MET A 242 -0.06 9.70 4.80
C MET A 242 0.36 11.03 4.16
N HIS A 243 -0.60 11.89 3.81
CA HIS A 243 -0.29 13.23 3.28
C HIS A 243 0.48 14.09 4.28
N ALA A 244 0.11 14.04 5.57
CA ALA A 244 0.86 14.69 6.64
C ALA A 244 2.26 14.10 6.82
N MET A 245 2.39 12.77 6.82
CA MET A 245 3.69 12.09 7.00
C MET A 245 4.67 12.36 5.86
N ASN A 246 4.18 12.65 4.66
CA ASN A 246 4.99 12.98 3.49
C ASN A 246 5.36 14.46 3.35
N SER A 247 4.85 15.33 4.22
CA SER A 247 5.06 16.77 4.10
C SER A 247 6.06 17.28 5.13
N ASP A 248 6.92 18.21 4.70
CA ASP A 248 7.74 19.04 5.59
C ASP A 248 7.17 20.45 5.75
N ASP A 249 6.08 20.79 5.04
CA ASP A 249 5.40 22.07 5.17
C ASP A 249 4.46 22.07 6.38
N ASP A 250 4.77 22.92 7.34
CA ASP A 250 4.02 23.07 8.58
C ASP A 250 2.56 23.49 8.33
N ALA A 251 2.27 24.27 7.28
CA ALA A 251 0.90 24.67 6.98
C ALA A 251 0.06 23.48 6.52
N THR A 252 0.61 22.66 5.62
CA THR A 252 0.00 21.40 5.15
C THR A 252 -0.25 20.43 6.32
N ILE A 253 0.76 20.23 7.19
CA ILE A 253 0.61 19.34 8.34
C ILE A 253 -0.50 19.83 9.27
N ARG A 254 -0.51 21.13 9.63
CA ARG A 254 -1.59 21.70 10.46
C ARG A 254 -2.96 21.49 9.85
N GLN A 255 -3.08 21.66 8.54
CA GLN A 255 -4.36 21.46 7.85
C GLN A 255 -4.82 20.01 7.92
N CYS A 256 -3.91 19.05 7.76
CA CYS A 256 -4.22 17.63 7.95
C CYS A 256 -4.71 17.32 9.36
N LEU A 257 -4.02 17.84 10.39
CA LEU A 257 -4.43 17.67 11.79
C LEU A 257 -5.79 18.28 12.08
N ARG A 258 -6.10 19.46 11.50
CA ARG A 258 -7.44 20.08 11.60
C ARG A 258 -8.51 19.20 10.98
N TRP A 259 -8.27 18.65 9.78
CA TRP A 259 -9.22 17.75 9.14
C TRP A 259 -9.47 16.50 10.00
N LEU A 260 -8.41 15.82 10.45
CA LEU A 260 -8.52 14.62 11.30
C LEU A 260 -9.26 14.90 12.61
N LYS A 261 -9.01 16.06 13.23
CA LYS A 261 -9.70 16.51 14.45
C LYS A 261 -11.16 16.90 14.19
N ALA A 262 -11.49 17.43 13.01
CA ALA A 262 -12.85 17.85 12.68
C ALA A 262 -13.74 16.72 12.14
N SER A 263 -13.14 15.62 11.66
CA SER A 263 -13.87 14.55 10.96
C SER A 263 -14.15 13.29 11.77
N HIS A 264 -13.84 13.27 13.08
CA HIS A 264 -14.08 12.10 13.93
C HIS A 264 -15.54 11.98 14.44
N ALA A 265 -16.49 12.79 13.97
CA ALA A 265 -17.92 12.73 14.32
C ALA A 265 -18.24 12.68 15.85
N GLY A 266 -17.39 13.27 16.70
CA GLY A 266 -17.55 13.21 18.16
C GLY A 266 -17.12 11.90 18.83
N THR A 267 -16.60 10.91 18.08
CA THR A 267 -16.23 9.59 18.63
C THR A 267 -14.86 9.56 19.30
N GLY A 268 -13.95 10.44 18.89
CA GLY A 268 -12.55 10.44 19.35
C GLY A 268 -11.67 9.38 18.69
N PHE A 269 -12.16 8.70 17.65
CA PHE A 269 -11.44 7.66 16.91
C PHE A 269 -11.34 7.98 15.42
N MET A 270 -10.34 7.38 14.75
CA MET A 270 -10.27 7.37 13.30
C MET A 270 -11.22 6.29 12.74
N HIS A 271 -11.99 6.68 11.74
CA HIS A 271 -12.90 5.80 11.00
C HIS A 271 -12.22 5.24 9.75
N GLU A 272 -12.90 4.34 9.03
CA GLU A 272 -12.46 3.90 7.70
C GLU A 272 -12.57 5.03 6.69
N ALA A 273 -13.78 5.57 6.53
CA ALA A 273 -14.05 6.68 5.65
C ALA A 273 -15.13 7.59 6.22
N PHE A 274 -15.17 8.85 5.77
CA PHE A 274 -16.20 9.82 6.09
C PHE A 274 -16.58 10.64 4.85
N ASP A 275 -17.84 11.07 4.73
CA ASP A 275 -18.29 11.89 3.60
C ASP A 275 -17.58 13.26 3.61
N GLN A 276 -17.14 13.70 2.43
CA GLN A 276 -16.37 14.93 2.25
C GLN A 276 -17.05 16.21 2.75
N ASP A 277 -18.39 16.22 2.87
CA ASP A 277 -19.18 17.36 3.33
C ASP A 277 -19.76 17.15 4.74
N ASP A 278 -20.11 15.91 5.12
CA ASP A 278 -20.65 15.58 6.44
C ASP A 278 -19.92 14.39 7.12
N PRO A 279 -18.94 14.65 8.01
CA PRO A 279 -18.19 13.59 8.67
C PRO A 279 -19.01 12.69 9.60
N LYS A 280 -20.26 13.06 9.94
CA LYS A 280 -21.16 12.17 10.70
C LYS A 280 -21.63 10.99 9.86
N THR A 281 -21.54 11.08 8.54
CA THR A 281 -21.71 9.96 7.62
C THR A 281 -20.35 9.28 7.44
N PHE A 282 -20.10 8.20 8.18
CA PHE A 282 -18.83 7.49 8.17
C PHE A 282 -19.01 5.96 8.21
N THR A 283 -17.96 5.23 7.87
CA THR A 283 -17.89 3.76 7.92
C THR A 283 -16.90 3.27 8.98
N ARG A 284 -17.17 2.09 9.53
CA ARG A 284 -16.38 1.42 10.60
C ARG A 284 -16.07 2.33 11.80
N HIS A 285 -16.93 2.28 12.80
CA HIS A 285 -16.73 2.95 14.09
C HIS A 285 -15.52 2.41 14.89
N TRP A 286 -15.04 1.21 14.58
CA TRP A 286 -13.86 0.61 15.19
C TRP A 286 -12.89 0.10 14.12
N PHE A 287 -11.81 0.87 13.91
CA PHE A 287 -10.76 0.51 12.98
C PHE A 287 -9.38 0.72 13.61
N ALA A 288 -8.84 -0.34 14.23
CA ALA A 288 -7.60 -0.26 15.00
C ALA A 288 -6.38 0.16 14.16
N TRP A 289 -6.34 -0.19 12.87
CA TRP A 289 -5.26 0.21 11.98
C TRP A 289 -5.21 1.74 11.79
N ALA A 290 -6.33 2.37 11.43
CA ALA A 290 -6.41 3.81 11.27
C ALA A 290 -6.07 4.55 12.58
N ASN A 291 -6.52 4.03 13.73
CA ASN A 291 -6.15 4.55 15.05
C ASN A 291 -4.64 4.43 15.31
N GLY A 292 -4.03 3.29 14.97
CA GLY A 292 -2.59 3.06 15.10
C GLY A 292 -1.77 4.02 14.23
N LEU A 293 -2.16 4.23 12.98
CA LEU A 293 -1.52 5.18 12.07
C LEU A 293 -1.62 6.63 12.59
N PHE A 294 -2.75 7.02 13.16
CA PHE A 294 -2.87 8.34 13.78
C PHE A 294 -1.93 8.49 14.98
N GLY A 295 -1.83 7.47 15.84
CA GLY A 295 -0.86 7.45 16.93
C GLY A 295 0.59 7.54 16.44
N GLU A 296 0.92 6.82 15.36
CA GLU A 296 2.24 6.88 14.71
C GLU A 296 2.56 8.30 14.21
N LEU A 297 1.62 8.97 13.53
CA LEU A 297 1.76 10.37 13.11
C LEU A 297 2.03 11.30 14.30
N MET A 298 1.30 11.14 15.41
CA MET A 298 1.51 11.97 16.59
C MET A 298 2.91 11.80 17.18
N LEU A 299 3.39 10.55 17.29
CA LEU A 299 4.73 10.25 17.81
C LEU A 299 5.83 10.79 16.89
N ASP A 300 5.62 10.68 15.59
CA ASP A 300 6.53 11.19 14.57
C ASP A 300 6.62 12.73 14.60
N LEU A 301 5.49 13.43 14.65
CA LEU A 301 5.47 14.90 14.80
C LEU A 301 6.05 15.36 16.14
N ALA A 302 5.82 14.62 17.23
CA ALA A 302 6.42 14.94 18.52
C ALA A 302 7.96 14.90 18.48
N ARG A 303 8.55 14.06 17.61
CA ARG A 303 10.00 13.97 17.41
C ARG A 303 10.52 15.04 16.45
N ARG A 304 9.86 15.23 15.30
CA ARG A 304 10.39 16.07 14.21
C ARG A 304 9.91 17.52 14.24
N LYS A 305 8.68 17.76 14.69
CA LYS A 305 8.01 19.08 14.65
C LYS A 305 7.17 19.33 15.92
N PRO A 306 7.75 19.26 17.14
CA PRO A 306 6.99 19.32 18.39
C PRO A 306 6.18 20.61 18.59
N ALA A 307 6.61 21.72 17.99
CA ALA A 307 5.89 23.00 18.04
C ALA A 307 4.45 22.89 17.50
N LEU A 308 4.21 22.04 16.50
CA LEU A 308 2.89 21.85 15.90
C LEU A 308 1.87 21.22 16.85
N LEU A 309 2.33 20.52 17.89
CA LEU A 309 1.47 19.85 18.88
C LEU A 309 1.12 20.77 20.06
N GLY A 310 1.87 21.85 20.28
CA GLY A 310 1.62 22.82 21.34
C GLY A 310 0.62 23.91 20.95
N GLU A 311 0.29 24.03 19.67
CA GLU A 311 -0.64 25.03 19.14
C GLU A 311 -2.10 24.55 19.27
N ARG A 312 -3.01 25.48 19.61
CA ARG A 312 -4.44 25.19 19.65
C ARG A 312 -4.99 25.16 18.22
N LEU A 313 -5.17 23.96 17.67
CA LEU A 313 -5.75 23.69 16.35
C LEU A 313 -7.27 23.90 16.30
#